data_AF-A0A5A7NHN4-F1
#
_entry.id   AF-A0A5A7NHN4-F1
#
_cell.length_a   1.000
_cell.length_b   1.000
_cell.length_c   1.000
_cell.angle_alpha   90.00
_cell.angle_beta   90.00
_cell.angle_gamma   90.00
#
_symmetry.space_group_name_H-M   'P 1'
#
loop_
_entity.id
_entity.type
_entity.pdbx_description
1 polymer ?
#
loop_
_entity_poly.entity_id
_entity_poly.type
_entity_poly.pdbx_seq_one_letter_code
_entity_poly.pdbx_strand_id
1 'polypeptide(L)' 'MKISFSAPKVPTSDALVVFSEKSSAFKGQTAQIDAAMSGALSKAAKTGRFEGETGDLVEVLAPAGWR' A
#
# COMPACT_ATOMS: atom_id res chain seq x y z
N MET A 1 -18.73 -2.58 -13.26
CA MET A 1 -17.90 -1.84 -12.28
C MET A 1 -18.23 -0.36 -12.38
N LYS A 2 -18.41 0.33 -11.24
CA LYS A 2 -18.51 1.80 -11.20
C LYS A 2 -17.12 2.34 -10.86
N ILE A 3 -16.51 3.09 -11.77
CA ILE A 3 -15.14 3.60 -11.63
C ILE A 3 -15.21 5.12 -11.48
N SER A 4 -14.51 5.67 -10.49
CA SER A 4 -14.37 7.11 -10.25
C SER A 4 -12.90 7.44 -9.97
N PHE A 5 -12.46 8.61 -10.41
CA PHE A 5 -11.10 9.11 -10.16
C PHE A 5 -11.13 10.23 -9.13
N SER A 6 -10.23 10.18 -8.16
CA SER A 6 -10.11 11.16 -7.08
C SER A 6 -8.65 11.27 -6.64
N ALA A 7 -8.32 12.34 -5.92
CA ALA A 7 -7.00 12.46 -5.30
C ALA A 7 -6.75 11.27 -4.34
N PRO A 8 -5.51 10.75 -4.25
CA PRO A 8 -5.15 9.68 -3.33
C PRO A 8 -5.35 10.14 -1.89
N LYS A 9 -6.09 9.35 -1.13
CA LYS A 9 -6.25 9.52 0.32
C LYS A 9 -6.28 8.15 0.98
N VAL A 10 -5.81 8.07 2.22
CA VAL A 10 -6.05 6.89 3.06
C VAL A 10 -7.54 6.86 3.37
N PRO A 11 -8.30 5.85 2.90
CA PRO A 11 -9.73 5.80 3.14
C PRO A 11 -9.99 5.44 4.61
N THR A 12 -11.02 6.05 5.20
CA THR A 12 -11.42 5.83 6.61
C THR A 12 -12.26 4.57 6.79
N SER A 13 -12.77 4.03 5.69
CA SER A 13 -13.51 2.78 5.56
C SER A 13 -13.10 2.15 4.23
N ASP A 14 -13.15 0.82 4.11
CA ASP A 14 -12.84 0.06 2.89
C ASP A 14 -11.35 -0.26 2.65
N ALA A 15 -11.11 -1.01 1.56
CA ALA A 15 -9.79 -1.48 1.16
C ALA A 15 -9.09 -0.47 0.24
N LEU A 16 -7.78 -0.30 0.43
CA LEU A 16 -6.91 0.46 -0.45
C LEU A 16 -5.95 -0.48 -1.16
N VAL A 17 -5.98 -0.48 -2.49
CA VAL A 17 -5.03 -1.24 -3.32
C VAL A 17 -3.98 -0.28 -3.84
N VAL A 18 -2.71 -0.64 -3.62
CA VAL A 18 -1.55 0.09 -4.14
C VAL A 18 -0.66 -0.88 -4.91
N PHE A 19 0.02 -0.37 -5.93
CA PHE A 19 0.98 -1.14 -6.71
C PHE A 19 2.40 -0.67 -6.41
N SER A 20 3.36 -1.55 -6.65
CA SER A 20 4.79 -1.28 -6.54
C SER A 20 5.51 -1.79 -7.78
N GLU A 21 6.64 -1.17 -8.08
CA GLU A 21 7.61 -1.72 -9.03
C GLU A 21 8.40 -2.85 -8.36
N LYS A 22 8.89 -3.78 -9.20
CA LYS A 22 9.75 -4.89 -8.77
C LYS A 22 11.03 -4.38 -8.09
N SER A 23 11.38 -5.00 -6.96
CA SER A 23 12.61 -4.76 -6.17
C SER A 23 12.83 -3.29 -5.79
N SER A 24 11.78 -2.49 -5.84
CA SER A 24 11.80 -1.05 -5.63
C SER A 24 11.24 -0.78 -4.24
N ALA A 25 11.94 0.01 -3.43
CA ALA A 25 11.28 0.66 -2.30
C ALA A 25 10.08 1.45 -2.83
N PHE A 26 8.97 1.53 -2.07
CA PHE A 26 7.80 2.26 -2.55
C PHE A 26 8.18 3.68 -2.98
N LYS A 27 7.70 4.09 -4.16
CA LYS A 27 7.91 5.42 -4.74
C LYS A 27 6.57 6.09 -5.03
N GLY A 28 6.61 7.38 -5.31
CA GLY A 28 5.44 8.16 -5.73
C GLY A 28 4.31 8.10 -4.71
N GLN A 29 3.09 7.79 -5.17
CA GLN A 29 1.89 7.75 -4.34
C GLN A 29 1.96 6.66 -3.27
N THR A 30 2.52 5.49 -3.58
CA THR A 30 2.65 4.38 -2.62
C THR A 30 3.55 4.76 -1.45
N ALA A 31 4.62 5.53 -1.70
CA ALA A 31 5.49 6.05 -0.64
C ALA A 31 4.77 7.04 0.29
N GLN A 32 3.94 7.93 -0.29
CA GLN A 32 3.16 8.90 0.48
C GLN A 32 2.11 8.20 1.36
N ILE A 33 1.47 7.17 0.82
CA ILE A 33 0.50 6.34 1.55
C ILE A 33 1.21 5.57 2.68
N ASP A 34 2.35 4.95 2.41
CA ASP A 34 3.12 4.24 3.43
C ASP A 34 3.59 5.17 4.55
N ALA A 35 4.01 6.39 4.23
CA ALA A 35 4.37 7.41 5.22
C ALA A 35 3.16 7.81 6.09
N ALA A 36 1.99 8.02 5.49
CA ALA A 36 0.75 8.28 6.22
C ALA A 36 0.35 7.10 7.13
N MET A 37 0.71 5.86 6.73
CA MET A 37 0.51 4.64 7.51
C MET A 37 1.72 4.28 8.39
N SER A 38 2.58 5.25 8.74
CA SER A 38 3.73 5.04 9.63
C SER A 38 4.67 3.89 9.22
N GLY A 39 4.84 3.67 7.91
CA GLY A 39 5.69 2.61 7.37
C GLY A 39 5.10 1.20 7.44
N ALA A 40 3.79 1.07 7.68
CA ALA A 40 3.12 -0.23 7.84
C ALA A 40 3.21 -1.09 6.58
N LEU A 41 3.13 -0.50 5.38
CA LEU A 41 3.25 -1.24 4.12
C LEU A 41 4.69 -1.72 3.95
N SER A 42 5.68 -0.87 4.23
CA SER A 42 7.10 -1.24 4.12
C SER A 42 7.43 -2.38 5.08
N LYS A 43 6.86 -2.36 6.28
CA LYS A 43 7.00 -3.44 7.25
C LYS A 43 6.37 -4.73 6.74
N ALA A 44 5.14 -4.65 6.22
CA ALA A 44 4.41 -5.79 5.69
C ALA A 44 5.12 -6.42 4.48
N ALA A 45 5.62 -5.60 3.55
CA ALA A 45 6.37 -6.06 2.39
C ALA A 45 7.64 -6.83 2.80
N LYS A 46 8.39 -6.30 3.78
CA LYS A 46 9.57 -6.98 4.33
C LYS A 46 9.21 -8.31 5.00
N THR A 47 8.16 -8.35 5.83
CA THR A 47 7.75 -9.58 6.53
C THR A 47 7.16 -10.63 5.60
N GLY A 48 6.41 -10.18 4.58
CA GLY A 48 5.78 -11.02 3.57
C GLY A 48 6.71 -11.44 2.43
N ARG A 49 7.97 -10.97 2.44
CA ARG A 49 8.95 -11.16 1.35
C ARG A 49 8.37 -10.73 -0.02
N PHE A 50 7.62 -9.64 -0.02
CA PHE A 50 7.09 -9.04 -1.24
C PHE A 50 8.23 -8.45 -2.05
N GLU A 51 8.43 -8.94 -3.27
CA GLU A 51 9.45 -8.43 -4.19
C GLU A 51 8.84 -7.59 -5.30
N GLY A 52 7.51 -7.57 -5.42
CA GLY A 52 6.81 -6.85 -6.48
C GLY A 52 6.90 -7.58 -7.82
N GLU A 53 7.00 -8.92 -7.78
CA GLU A 53 6.88 -9.75 -8.97
C GLU A 53 5.42 -9.86 -9.42
N THR A 54 5.22 -10.30 -10.66
CA THR A 54 3.88 -10.53 -11.19
C THR A 54 3.17 -11.60 -10.36
N GLY A 55 2.05 -11.23 -9.74
CA GLY A 55 1.27 -12.12 -8.89
C GLY A 55 1.63 -12.04 -7.41
N ASP A 56 2.66 -11.27 -7.03
CA ASP A 56 2.94 -10.97 -5.63
C ASP A 56 1.81 -10.13 -5.04
N LEU A 57 1.38 -10.52 -3.85
CA LEU A 57 0.36 -9.81 -3.07
C LEU A 57 0.71 -9.88 -1.60
N VAL A 58 0.60 -8.74 -0.92
CA VAL A 58 0.62 -8.67 0.54
C VAL A 58 -0.62 -7.94 1.01
N GLU A 59 -1.39 -8.61 1.85
CA GLU A 59 -2.58 -8.04 2.49
C GLU A 59 -2.24 -7.59 3.91
N VAL A 60 -2.66 -6.38 4.26
CA VAL A 60 -2.43 -5.79 5.59
C VAL A 60 -3.76 -5.45 6.22
N LEU A 61 -4.11 -6.18 7.28
CA LEU A 61 -5.32 -5.91 8.06
C LEU A 61 -4.99 -4.90 9.17
N ALA A 62 -5.76 -3.81 9.24
CA ALA A 62 -5.62 -2.74 10.23
C ALA A 62 -4.18 -2.21 10.39
N PRO A 63 -3.57 -1.63 9.32
CA PRO A 63 -2.23 -1.06 9.39
C PRO A 63 -2.14 0.05 10.45
N ALA A 64 -0.99 0.16 11.12
CA ALA A 64 -0.75 1.23 12.09
C ALA A 64 -0.90 2.62 11.44
N GLY A 65 -1.37 3.61 12.20
CA GLY A 65 -1.53 5.00 11.71
C GLY A 65 -2.80 5.28 10.91
N TRP A 66 -3.74 4.33 10.80
CA TRP A 66 -5.02 4.54 10.11
C TRP A 66 -6.04 5.41 10.89
N ARG A 67 -5.73 5.82 12.12
CA ARG A 67 -6.59 6.60 13.03
C ARG A 67 -6.02 7.98 13.30
#